data_AF-A0A932S083-F1
#
_entry.id   AF-A0A932S083-F1
#
_cell.length_a   1.000
_cell.length_b   1.000
_cell.length_c   1.000
_cell.angle_alpha   90.00
_cell.angle_beta   90.00
_cell.angle_gamma   90.00
#
_symmetry.space_group_name_H-M   'P 1'
#
loop_
_entity.id
_entity.type
_entity.pdbx_description
1 polymer ?
#
loop_
_entity_poly.entity_id
_entity_poly.type
_entity_poly.pdbx_seq_one_letter_code
_entity_poly.pdbx_strand_id
1 'polypeptide(L)' 'CEHEQIVRAEIPAGSCARLRIVGSDDGLEQAIRFLYAEWLPHSGKAVRDFPLFLQRINFFPDVPENELITDIYLPLVLQ' A
#
# COMPACT_ATOMS: atom_id res chain seq x y z
N CYS A 1 -8.07 -6.94 30.02
CA CYS A 1 -8.33 -6.62 28.60
C CYS A 1 -7.49 -5.41 28.25
N GLU A 2 -6.34 -5.64 27.64
CA GLU A 2 -5.40 -4.61 27.21
C GLU A 2 -6.00 -3.94 25.98
N HIS A 3 -6.80 -2.90 26.19
CA HIS A 3 -7.29 -2.09 25.09
C HIS A 3 -6.08 -1.38 24.46
N GLU A 4 -5.76 -1.75 23.23
CA GLU A 4 -4.71 -1.15 22.40
C GLU A 4 -4.82 0.38 22.44
N GLN A 5 -3.72 1.02 22.80
CA GLN A 5 -3.66 2.48 22.87
C GLN A 5 -3.68 3.05 21.46
N ILE A 6 -4.64 3.94 21.17
CA ILE A 6 -4.62 4.72 19.94
C ILE A 6 -3.45 5.70 20.03
N VAL A 7 -2.45 5.48 19.19
CA VAL A 7 -1.28 6.35 19.08
C VAL A 7 -1.39 7.23 17.84
N ARG A 8 -1.02 8.50 17.97
CA ARG A 8 -0.85 9.37 16.81
C ARG A 8 0.43 8.96 16.08
N ALA A 9 0.32 8.70 14.79
CA ALA A 9 1.44 8.44 13.90
C ALA A 9 1.39 9.40 12.69
N GLU A 10 2.52 9.55 12.00
CA GLU A 10 2.64 10.35 10.79
C GLU A 10 3.27 9.51 9.67
N ILE A 11 2.75 9.66 8.45
CA ILE A 11 3.38 9.13 7.24
C ILE A 11 4.23 10.25 6.65
N PRO A 12 5.56 10.13 6.63
CA PRO A 12 6.43 11.20 6.12
C PRO A 12 6.18 11.47 4.64
N ALA A 13 6.10 12.75 4.28
CA ALA A 13 6.01 13.19 2.90
C ALA A 13 7.19 12.64 2.06
N GLY A 14 6.94 12.35 0.78
CA GLY A 14 7.98 11.87 -0.14
C GLY A 14 7.42 11.04 -1.29
N SER A 15 8.30 10.65 -2.21
CA SER A 15 7.95 9.86 -3.38
C SER A 15 7.56 8.43 -3.00
N CYS A 16 6.53 7.91 -3.65
CA CYS A 16 6.11 6.52 -3.53
C CYS A 16 5.84 5.94 -4.92
N ALA A 17 6.13 4.66 -5.12
CA ALA A 17 5.46 3.90 -6.18
C ALA A 17 4.05 3.57 -5.69
N ARG A 18 3.04 3.77 -6.55
CA ARG A 18 1.64 3.45 -6.24
C ARG A 18 1.14 2.35 -7.16
N LEU A 19 0.56 1.31 -6.58
CA LEU A 19 -0.15 0.26 -7.31
C LEU A 19 -1.60 0.21 -6.83
N ARG A 20 -2.55 0.24 -7.76
CA ARG A 20 -3.99 0.15 -7.46
C ARG A 20 -4.48 -1.27 -7.69
N ILE A 21 -5.16 -1.83 -6.69
CA ILE A 21 -5.95 -3.07 -6.80
C ILE A 21 -7.43 -2.69 -6.89
N VAL A 22 -8.15 -3.37 -7.77
CA VAL A 22 -9.61 -3.30 -7.86
C VAL A 22 -10.18 -4.70 -7.61
N GLY A 23 -11.17 -4.80 -6.73
CA GLY A 23 -11.74 -6.04 -6.25
C GLY A 23 -11.32 -6.41 -4.83
N SER A 24 -11.59 -7.66 -4.44
CA SER A 24 -11.23 -8.24 -3.13
C SER A 24 -9.75 -8.08 -2.78
N ASP A 25 -9.44 -8.04 -1.49
CA ASP A 25 -8.08 -8.01 -0.93
C ASP A 25 -7.31 -9.33 -1.17
N ASP A 26 -7.92 -10.37 -1.76
CA ASP A 26 -7.25 -11.65 -2.07
C ASP A 26 -6.00 -11.49 -2.95
N GLY A 27 -5.94 -10.44 -3.78
CA GLY A 27 -4.81 -10.12 -4.64
C GLY A 27 -3.66 -9.36 -3.96
N LEU A 28 -3.80 -8.98 -2.68
CA LEU A 28 -2.90 -8.05 -2.01
C LEU A 28 -1.47 -8.59 -1.87
N GLU A 29 -1.31 -9.84 -1.45
CA GLU A 29 0.01 -10.48 -1.33
C GLU A 29 0.73 -10.50 -2.68
N GLN A 30 0.04 -10.91 -3.73
CA GLN A 30 0.61 -10.99 -5.08
C GLN A 30 0.99 -9.61 -5.63
N ALA A 31 0.21 -8.57 -5.32
CA ALA A 31 0.50 -7.19 -5.71
C ALA A 31 1.71 -6.62 -4.96
N ILE A 32 1.84 -6.89 -3.67
CA ILE A 32 3.01 -6.51 -2.87
C ILE A 32 4.26 -7.24 -3.38
N ARG A 33 4.15 -8.55 -3.64
CA ARG A 33 5.23 -9.35 -4.24
C ARG A 33 5.66 -8.78 -5.58
N PHE A 34 4.71 -8.42 -6.44
CA PHE A 34 5.01 -7.78 -7.73
C PHE A 34 5.83 -6.49 -7.54
N LEU A 35 5.41 -5.61 -6.63
CA LEU A 35 6.15 -4.37 -6.35
C LEU A 35 7.60 -4.63 -5.96
N TYR A 36 7.86 -5.57 -5.04
CA TYR A 36 9.21 -5.85 -4.54
C TYR A 36 10.06 -6.74 -5.45
N ALA A 37 9.48 -7.80 -6.01
CA ALA A 37 10.23 -8.85 -6.71
C ALA A 37 10.34 -8.59 -8.22
N GLU A 38 9.41 -7.84 -8.80
CA GLU A 38 9.32 -7.68 -10.25
C GLU A 38 9.50 -6.22 -10.66
N TRP A 39 8.74 -5.29 -10.09
CA TRP A 39 8.82 -3.89 -10.49
C TRP A 39 10.07 -3.18 -9.94
N LEU A 40 10.33 -3.29 -8.64
CA LEU A 40 11.41 -2.54 -7.97
C LEU A 40 12.80 -2.81 -8.57
N PRO A 41 13.22 -4.07 -8.85
CA PRO A 41 14.55 -4.34 -9.41
C PRO A 41 14.79 -3.69 -10.78
N HIS A 42 13.73 -3.46 -11.54
CA HIS A 42 13.79 -2.86 -12.88
C HIS A 42 13.49 -1.35 -12.89
N SER A 43 13.01 -0.79 -11.77
CA SER A 43 12.58 0.60 -11.68
C SER A 43 13.73 1.62 -11.64
N GLY A 44 14.94 1.16 -11.33
CA GLY A 44 16.08 2.05 -11.02
C GLY A 44 15.88 2.87 -9.74
N LYS A 45 14.90 2.54 -8.89
CA LYS A 45 14.61 3.20 -7.60
C LYS A 45 15.09 2.35 -6.43
N ALA A 46 15.27 3.01 -5.29
CA ALA A 46 15.54 2.36 -4.00
C ALA A 46 14.38 2.61 -3.04
N VAL A 47 14.12 1.65 -2.15
CA VAL A 47 13.10 1.76 -1.10
C VAL A 47 13.60 2.68 0.00
N ARG A 48 12.74 3.58 0.47
CA ARG A 48 13.01 4.42 1.64
C ARG A 48 12.82 3.62 2.92
N ASP A 49 13.54 3.97 3.98
CA ASP A 49 13.36 3.40 5.33
C ASP A 49 12.03 3.83 5.96
N PHE A 50 10.93 3.28 5.44
CA PHE A 50 9.57 3.43 5.92
C PHE A 50 8.74 2.25 5.42
N PRO A 51 7.82 1.68 6.22
CA PRO A 51 7.01 0.56 5.79
C PRO A 51 6.12 0.95 4.59
N LEU A 52 5.82 -0.05 3.77
CA LEU A 52 4.72 0.02 2.81
C LEU A 52 3.40 0.24 3.57
N PHE A 53 2.51 1.02 2.97
CA PHE A 53 1.20 1.30 3.56
C PHE A 53 0.10 1.26 2.51
N LEU A 54 -1.14 1.06 2.98
CA LEU A 54 -2.32 0.86 2.15
C LEU A 54 -3.33 1.97 2.42
N GLN A 55 -4.01 2.39 1.36
CA GLN A 55 -5.19 3.25 1.45
C GLN A 55 -6.37 2.55 0.79
N ARG A 56 -7.36 2.15 1.59
CA ARG A 56 -8.67 1.72 1.09
C ARG A 56 -9.47 2.96 0.73
N ILE A 57 -9.84 3.08 -0.55
CA ILE A 57 -10.47 4.29 -1.12
C ILE A 57 -11.99 4.24 -0.93
N ASN A 58 -12.57 3.06 -1.08
CA ASN A 58 -13.96 2.76 -0.83
C ASN A 58 -14.06 1.45 -0.04
N PHE A 59 -15.25 1.16 0.48
CA PHE A 59 -15.45 0.08 1.43
C PHE A 59 -16.78 -0.62 1.21
N PHE A 60 -16.83 -1.90 1.59
CA PHE A 60 -18.07 -2.62 1.75
C PHE A 60 -18.78 -2.16 3.04
N PRO A 61 -20.11 -2.02 3.07
CA PRO A 61 -21.08 -2.35 2.02
C PRO A 61 -21.43 -1.20 1.07
N ASP A 62 -20.77 -0.04 1.15
CA ASP A 62 -21.08 1.12 0.29
C ASP A 62 -20.88 0.81 -1.20
N VAL A 63 -19.93 -0.08 -1.52
CA VAL A 63 -19.72 -0.67 -2.85
C VAL A 63 -19.67 -2.21 -2.78
N PRO A 64 -20.02 -2.94 -3.85
CA PRO A 64 -19.81 -4.38 -3.90
C PRO A 64 -18.32 -4.73 -3.92
N GLU A 65 -17.97 -5.97 -3.52
CA GLU A 65 -16.57 -6.41 -3.37
C GLU A 65 -15.72 -6.27 -4.63
N ASN A 66 -16.31 -6.48 -5.81
CA ASN A 66 -15.64 -6.33 -7.10
C ASN A 66 -15.33 -4.88 -7.49
N GLU A 67 -15.87 -3.91 -6.73
CA GLU A 67 -15.63 -2.47 -6.90
C GLU A 67 -14.76 -1.89 -5.78
N LEU A 68 -14.29 -2.71 -4.83
CA LEU A 68 -13.34 -2.27 -3.81
C LEU A 68 -12.05 -1.77 -4.46
N ILE A 69 -11.50 -0.68 -3.92
CA ILE A 69 -10.27 -0.06 -4.42
C ILE A 69 -9.30 0.10 -3.25
N THR A 70 -8.14 -0.56 -3.37
CA THR A 70 -7.02 -0.44 -2.44
C THR A 70 -5.79 0.07 -3.18
N ASP A 71 -5.26 1.21 -2.76
CA ASP A 71 -3.98 1.73 -3.24
C ASP A 71 -2.85 1.26 -2.30
N ILE A 72 -1.83 0.64 -2.87
CA ILE A 72 -0.59 0.25 -2.21
C ILE A 72 0.48 1.30 -2.49
N TYR A 73 1.15 1.78 -1.44
CA TYR A 73 2.25 2.74 -1.54
C TYR A 73 3.55 2.11 -1.06
N LEU A 74 4.54 2.01 -1.96
CA LEU A 74 5.92 1.64 -1.63
C LEU A 74 6.77 2.91 -1.55
N PRO A 75 7.22 3.34 -0.36
CA PRO A 75 8.06 4.53 -0.19
C PRO A 75 9.40 4.41 -0.91
N LEU A 76 9.79 5.46 -1.63
CA LEU A 76 11.03 5.48 -2.40
C LEU A 76 11.98 6.57 -1.89
N VAL A 77 13.28 6.33 -2.05
CA VAL A 77 14.31 7.35 -1.81
C VAL A 77 14.17 8.46 -2.87
N LEU A 78 14.27 9.72 -2.44
CA LEU A 78 14.42 10.83 -3.38
C LEU A 78 15.80 10.71 -4.03
N GLN A 79 15.82 10.66 -5.37
CA GLN A 79 17.06 10.69 -6.15
C GLN A 79 17.52 12.12 -6.38
#